data_AF-A0A519E184-F1
#
_entry.id   AF-A0A519E184-F1
#
_cell.length_a   1.000
_cell.length_b   1.000
_cell.length_c   1.000
_cell.angle_alpha   90.00
_cell.angle_beta   90.00
_cell.angle_gamma   90.00
#
_symmetry.space_group_name_H-M   'P 1'
#
loop_
_entity.id
_entity.type
_entity.pdbx_description
1 polymer ?
#
loop_
_entity_poly.entity_id
_entity_poly.type
_entity_poly.pdbx_seq_one_letter_code
_entity_poly.pdbx_strand_id
1 'polypeptide(L)' 'AALNKELTDLLKAQFSLRMQIATQQLNNTSQLKKVRRDIARVKTVLNQKEATK' A
#
# COMPACT_ATOMS: atom_id res chain seq x y z
N ALA A 1 15.73 -0.50 -6.86
CA ALA A 1 15.28 -1.83 -6.38
C ALA A 1 14.49 -1.79 -5.06
N ALA A 2 14.91 -0.99 -4.05
CA ALA A 2 14.23 -0.94 -2.75
C ALA A 2 12.75 -0.51 -2.80
N LEU A 3 12.41 0.53 -3.58
CA LEU A 3 11.03 1.05 -3.67
C LEU A 3 10.02 0.05 -4.27
N ASN A 4 10.46 -0.80 -5.21
CA ASN A 4 9.58 -1.83 -5.79
C ASN A 4 9.30 -2.94 -4.78
N LYS A 5 10.28 -3.28 -3.93
CA LYS A 5 10.12 -4.24 -2.84
C LYS A 5 9.13 -3.73 -1.78
N GLU A 6 9.27 -2.47 -1.40
CA GLU A 6 8.38 -1.80 -0.46
C GLU A 6 6.94 -1.74 -1.00
N LEU A 7 6.78 -1.48 -2.30
CA LEU A 7 5.47 -1.52 -2.96
C LEU A 7 4.84 -2.92 -2.91
N THR A 8 5.61 -3.98 -3.15
CA THR A 8 5.09 -5.35 -3.03
C THR A 8 4.71 -5.74 -1.60
N ASP A 9 5.44 -5.27 -0.60
CA ASP A 9 5.14 -5.55 0.81
C ASP A 9 3.87 -4.80 1.26
N LEU A 10 3.69 -3.54 0.83
CA LEU A 10 2.46 -2.77 1.06
C LEU A 10 1.23 -3.40 0.38
N LEU A 11 1.40 -3.99 -0.82
CA LEU A 11 0.32 -4.70 -1.51
C LEU A 11 -0.10 -5.99 -0.77
N LYS A 12 0.87 -6.73 -0.21
CA LYS A 12 0.57 -7.90 0.64
C LYS A 12 -0.21 -7.48 1.89
N ALA A 13 0.22 -6.41 2.57
CA ALA A 13 -0.49 -5.87 3.72
C ALA A 13 -1.92 -5.42 3.36
N GLN A 14 -2.10 -4.79 2.19
CA GLN A 14 -3.42 -4.43 1.67
C GLN A 14 -4.31 -5.66 1.46
N PHE A 15 -3.76 -6.73 0.89
CA PHE A 15 -4.49 -7.98 0.67
C PHE A 15 -4.96 -8.62 1.99
N SER A 16 -4.07 -8.73 2.98
CA SER A 16 -4.42 -9.25 4.31
C SER A 16 -5.51 -8.41 4.98
N LEU A 17 -5.42 -7.07 4.92
CA LEU A 17 -6.44 -6.17 5.46
C LEU A 17 -7.79 -6.31 4.74
N ARG A 18 -7.80 -6.53 3.41
CA ARG A 18 -9.04 -6.79 2.66
C ARG A 18 -9.67 -8.13 3.02
N MET A 19 -8.88 -9.17 3.24
CA MET A 19 -9.39 -10.46 3.75
C MET A 19 -10.00 -10.29 5.14
N GLN A 20 -9.35 -9.55 6.04
CA GLN A 20 -9.87 -9.28 7.39
C GLN A 20 -11.22 -8.55 7.36
N ILE A 21 -11.43 -7.62 6.42
CA ILE A 21 -12.75 -7.01 6.18
C ILE A 21 -13.78 -8.07 5.79
N ALA A 22 -13.45 -8.94 4.84
CA ALA A 22 -14.38 -9.95 4.34
C ALA A 22 -14.84 -10.89 5.46
N THR A 23 -13.95 -11.20 6.41
CA THR A 23 -14.28 -12.01 7.60
C THR A 23 -15.05 -11.25 8.69
N GLN A 24 -15.35 -9.97 8.50
CA GLN A 24 -15.98 -9.08 9.49
C GLN A 24 -15.22 -8.98 10.83
N GLN A 25 -13.92 -9.32 10.85
CA GLN A 25 -13.06 -9.26 12.04
C GLN A 25 -12.22 -7.98 12.10
N LEU A 26 -12.43 -7.05 11.18
CA LEU A 26 -11.60 -5.85 11.11
C LEU A 26 -12.08 -4.77 12.10
N ASN A 27 -11.38 -4.68 13.24
CA ASN A 27 -11.64 -3.66 14.26
C ASN A 27 -11.29 -2.23 13.81
N ASN A 28 -10.40 -2.05 12.83
CA ASN A 28 -9.91 -0.72 12.44
C ASN A 28 -9.84 -0.49 10.92
N THR A 29 -10.94 0.02 10.36
CA THR A 29 -11.07 0.38 8.94
C THR A 29 -10.16 1.54 8.51
N SER A 30 -9.63 2.34 9.45
CA SER A 30 -8.73 3.46 9.13
C SER A 30 -7.39 2.99 8.57
N GLN A 31 -6.94 1.78 8.97
CA GLN A 31 -5.68 1.19 8.48
C GLN A 31 -5.71 0.96 6.96
N LEU A 32 -6.86 0.60 6.40
CA LEU A 32 -7.02 0.46 4.95
C LEU A 32 -6.82 1.78 4.21
N LYS A 33 -7.29 2.89 4.79
CA LYS A 33 -7.12 4.23 4.23
C LYS A 33 -5.65 4.65 4.30
N LYS A 34 -4.95 4.28 5.38
CA LYS A 34 -3.51 4.53 5.55
C LYS A 34 -2.68 3.78 4.50
N VAL A 35 -2.86 2.45 4.40
CA VAL A 35 -2.14 1.59 3.44
C VAL A 35 -2.38 2.03 1.99
N ARG A 36 -3.61 2.40 1.61
CA ARG A 36 -3.89 2.94 0.26
C ARG A 36 -3.11 4.23 -0.04
N ARG A 37 -3.01 5.13 0.93
CA ARG A 37 -2.25 6.39 0.77
C ARG A 37 -0.75 6.13 0.70
N ASP A 38 -0.25 5.19 1.48
CA ASP A 38 1.17 4.83 1.46
C ASP A 38 1.57 4.23 0.11
N ILE A 39 0.75 3.33 -0.47
CA ILE A 39 0.95 2.82 -1.83
C ILE A 39 0.96 3.97 -2.86
N ALA A 40 0.03 4.93 -2.74
CA ALA A 40 -0.03 6.06 -3.65
C ALA A 40 1.24 6.92 -3.58
N ARG A 41 1.76 7.21 -2.38
CA ARG A 41 3.02 7.98 -2.22
C ARG A 41 4.22 7.27 -2.85
N VAL A 42 4.35 5.96 -2.63
CA VAL A 42 5.44 5.18 -3.23
C VAL A 42 5.37 5.23 -4.77
N LYS A 43 4.16 5.08 -5.35
CA LYS A 43 3.96 5.23 -6.79
C LYS A 43 4.31 6.64 -7.29
N THR A 44 3.95 7.69 -6.56
CA THR A 44 4.32 9.07 -6.91
C THR A 44 5.83 9.27 -6.90
N VAL A 45 6.55 8.76 -5.89
CA VAL A 45 8.01 8.87 -5.82
C VAL A 45 8.69 8.09 -6.95
N LEU A 46 8.15 6.91 -7.32
CA LEU A 46 8.64 6.16 -8.49
C LEU A 46 8.47 6.99 -9.77
N ASN A 47 7.29 7.54 -10.02
CA ASN A 47 7.04 8.38 -11.19
C ASN A 47 7.90 9.65 -11.20
N GLN A 48 8.11 10.29 -10.04
CA GLN A 48 9.01 11.44 -9.93
C GLN A 48 10.44 11.05 -10.30
N LYS A 49 10.95 9.92 -9.79
CA LYS A 49 12.29 9.42 -10.13
C LYS A 49 12.43 9.07 -11.61
N GLU A 50 11.38 8.57 -12.25
CA GLU A 50 11.36 8.33 -13.70
C GLU A 50 11.29 9.62 -14.51
N ALA A 51 10.51 10.62 -14.06
CA ALA A 51 10.37 11.92 -14.73
C ALA A 51 11.59 12.84 -14.57
N THR A 52 12.42 12.64 -13.54
CA THR A 52 13.66 13.40 -13.33
C THR A 52 14.86 12.79 -14.06
N LYS A 53 14.67 11.63 -14.71
CA LYS A 53 15.71 10.91 -15.46
C LYS A 53 15.61 11.27 -16.94
#